data_AF-A0A2D8NAM5-F1
#
_entry.id   AF-A0A2D8NAM5-F1
#
_cell.length_a   1.000
_cell.length_b   1.000
_cell.length_c   1.000
_cell.angle_alpha   90.00
_cell.angle_beta   90.00
_cell.angle_gamma   90.00
#
_symmetry.space_group_name_H-M   'P 1'
#
loop_
_entity.id
_entity.type
_entity.pdbx_description
1 polymer ?
#
loop_
_entity_poly.entity_id
_entity_poly.type
_entity_poly.pdbx_seq_one_letter_code
_entity_poly.pdbx_strand_id
1 'polypeptide(L)'
;MKSIFDKVSADCSKNVTNSYSTSFSLATKMLSKSIRQDIYNIYGFVRFADEIVDTFHDYDKKELLNRFIDELNYSLKNKISTNPILNSFQY
;
A
#
# COMPACT_ATOMS: atom_id res chain seq x y z
N MET A 1 9.10 6.39 18.14
CA MET A 1 8.64 7.31 17.08
C MET A 1 8.33 6.56 15.78
N LYS A 2 9.25 5.72 15.26
CA LYS A 2 8.97 4.85 14.08
C LYS A 2 7.75 3.94 14.26
N SER A 3 7.52 3.41 15.47
CA SER A 3 6.34 2.57 15.77
C SER A 3 4.99 3.24 15.51
N ILE A 4 4.88 4.56 15.72
CA ILE A 4 3.64 5.31 15.40
C ILE A 4 3.49 5.38 13.88
N PHE A 5 4.56 5.72 13.16
CA PHE A 5 4.56 5.82 11.71
C PHE A 5 4.26 4.46 11.04
N ASP A 6 4.85 3.37 11.54
CA ASP A 6 4.63 2.01 11.04
C ASP A 6 3.18 1.57 11.27
N LYS A 7 2.60 1.89 12.45
CA LYS A 7 1.19 1.65 12.73
C LYS A 7 0.28 2.44 11.80
N VAL A 8 0.53 3.74 11.64
CA VAL A 8 -0.25 4.60 10.72
C VAL A 8 -0.15 4.08 9.29
N SER A 9 1.03 3.63 8.86
CA SER A 9 1.25 3.03 7.54
C SER A 9 0.39 1.78 7.32
N ALA A 10 0.35 0.88 8.30
CA ALA A 10 -0.49 -0.32 8.26
C ALA A 10 -1.99 0.02 8.24
N ASP A 11 -2.41 1.00 9.05
CA ASP A 11 -3.79 1.49 9.08
C ASP A 11 -4.20 2.14 7.74
N CYS A 12 -3.27 2.86 7.07
CA CYS A 12 -3.50 3.39 5.72
C CYS A 12 -3.84 2.28 4.72
N SER A 13 -3.03 1.22 4.65
CA SER A 13 -3.28 0.11 3.72
C SER A 13 -4.61 -0.59 3.98
N LYS A 14 -4.95 -0.79 5.26
CA LYS A 14 -6.26 -1.32 5.65
C LYS A 14 -7.42 -0.41 5.22
N ASN A 15 -7.27 0.90 5.39
CA ASN A 15 -8.28 1.87 4.97
C ASN A 15 -8.44 1.87 3.45
N VAL A 16 -7.35 1.84 2.68
CA VAL A 16 -7.38 1.68 1.22
C VAL A 16 -8.19 0.44 0.84
N THR A 17 -7.91 -0.73 1.42
CA THR A 17 -8.69 -1.94 1.13
C THR A 17 -10.18 -1.78 1.41
N ASN A 18 -10.54 -1.20 2.56
CA ASN A 18 -11.95 -0.99 2.94
C ASN A 18 -12.67 0.01 2.03
N SER A 19 -11.95 1.04 1.54
CA SER A 19 -12.51 2.05 0.65
C SER A 19 -12.70 1.53 -0.79
N TYR A 20 -11.76 0.73 -1.29
CA TYR A 20 -11.79 0.27 -2.69
C TYR A 20 -12.51 -1.06 -2.90
N SER A 21 -12.62 -1.93 -1.90
CA SER A 21 -13.29 -3.22 -2.08
C SER A 21 -13.96 -3.75 -0.81
N THR A 22 -15.28 -3.64 -0.77
CA THR A 22 -16.12 -4.24 0.28
C THR A 22 -15.99 -5.77 0.30
N SER A 23 -16.03 -6.41 -0.88
CA SER A 23 -15.90 -7.87 -1.03
C SER A 23 -14.55 -8.39 -0.57
N PHE A 24 -13.44 -7.78 -1.03
CA PHE A 24 -12.10 -8.23 -0.61
C PHE A 24 -11.83 -7.95 0.87
N SER A 25 -12.37 -6.84 1.40
CA SER A 25 -12.32 -6.54 2.83
C SER A 25 -13.04 -7.59 3.68
N LEU A 26 -14.18 -8.08 3.21
CA LEU A 26 -14.91 -9.17 3.88
C LEU A 26 -14.11 -10.48 3.82
N ALA A 27 -13.58 -10.85 2.65
CA ALA A 27 -12.76 -12.05 2.49
C ALA A 27 -11.51 -12.00 3.40
N THR A 28 -10.83 -10.85 3.47
CA THR A 28 -9.66 -10.67 4.35
C THR A 28 -10.03 -10.85 5.82
N LYS A 29 -11.22 -10.40 6.25
CA LYS A 29 -11.70 -10.61 7.63
C LYS A 29 -11.94 -12.08 7.99
N MET A 30 -12.07 -12.98 7.02
CA MET A 30 -12.23 -14.42 7.24
C MET A 30 -10.89 -15.15 7.46
N LEU A 31 -9.75 -14.52 7.12
CA LEU A 31 -8.41 -15.07 7.32
C LEU A 31 -7.95 -14.98 8.79
N SER A 32 -6.86 -15.67 9.16
CA SER A 32 -6.28 -15.56 10.51
C SER A 32 -5.88 -14.11 10.85
N LYS A 33 -6.12 -13.67 12.09
CA LYS A 33 -5.72 -12.34 12.57
C LYS A 33 -4.23 -12.04 12.36
N SER A 34 -3.38 -13.06 12.43
CA SER A 34 -1.92 -12.92 12.30
C SER A 34 -1.47 -12.47 10.91
N ILE A 35 -2.23 -12.78 9.85
CA ILE A 35 -1.84 -12.48 8.46
C ILE A 35 -2.67 -11.36 7.83
N ARG A 36 -3.79 -10.96 8.44
CA ARG A 36 -4.72 -9.96 7.87
C ARG A 36 -4.02 -8.66 7.51
N GLN A 37 -3.12 -8.20 8.37
CA GLN A 37 -2.45 -6.93 8.15
C GLN A 37 -1.51 -7.02 6.94
N ASP A 38 -0.79 -8.12 6.77
CA ASP A 38 0.08 -8.33 5.61
C ASP A 38 -0.73 -8.38 4.31
N ILE A 39 -1.90 -9.00 4.33
CA ILE A 39 -2.83 -9.00 3.18
C ILE A 39 -3.32 -7.58 2.85
N TYR A 40 -3.66 -6.77 3.87
CA TYR A 40 -4.01 -5.36 3.64
C TYR A 40 -2.84 -4.58 3.04
N ASN A 41 -1.62 -4.80 3.51
CA ASN A 41 -0.42 -4.12 3.01
C ASN A 41 -0.15 -4.48 1.54
N ILE A 42 -0.29 -5.76 1.15
CA ILE A 42 -0.18 -6.20 -0.25
C ILE A 42 -1.27 -5.56 -1.11
N TYR A 43 -2.52 -5.58 -0.66
CA TYR A 43 -3.62 -4.97 -1.40
C TYR A 43 -3.41 -3.46 -1.60
N GLY A 44 -3.03 -2.74 -0.55
CA GLY A 44 -2.77 -1.30 -0.61
C GLY A 44 -1.70 -0.96 -1.66
N PHE A 45 -0.60 -1.73 -1.69
CA PHE A 45 0.46 -1.56 -2.68
C PHE A 45 -0.05 -1.74 -4.12
N VAL A 46 -0.71 -2.86 -4.40
CA VAL A 46 -1.20 -3.16 -5.76
C VAL A 46 -2.28 -2.17 -6.18
N ARG A 47 -3.19 -1.78 -5.27
CA ARG A 47 -4.25 -0.81 -5.56
C ARG A 47 -3.68 0.55 -5.96
N PHE A 48 -2.62 1.02 -5.30
CA PHE A 48 -2.00 2.31 -5.66
C PHE A 48 -1.31 2.26 -7.03
N ALA A 49 -0.62 1.15 -7.35
CA ALA A 49 -0.08 0.96 -8.69
C ALA A 49 -1.19 0.98 -9.75
N ASP A 50 -2.33 0.35 -9.45
CA ASP A 50 -3.52 0.31 -10.30
C ASP A 50 -4.12 1.71 -10.52
N GLU A 51 -4.30 2.52 -9.46
CA GLU A 51 -4.82 3.90 -9.58
C GLU A 51 -3.95 4.79 -10.49
N ILE A 52 -2.62 4.63 -10.40
CA ILE A 52 -1.69 5.38 -11.27
C ILE A 52 -1.99 5.10 -12.74
N VAL A 53 -2.27 3.84 -13.10
CA VAL A 53 -2.51 3.43 -14.47
C VAL A 53 -3.96 3.67 -14.89
N ASP A 54 -4.93 3.47 -14.01
CA ASP A 54 -6.36 3.44 -14.35
C ASP A 54 -7.09 4.76 -14.10
N THR A 55 -6.58 5.64 -13.25
CA THR A 55 -7.35 6.84 -12.79
C THR A 55 -6.70 8.16 -13.14
N PHE A 56 -5.36 8.28 -13.07
CA PHE A 56 -4.68 9.58 -13.22
C PHE A 56 -4.49 10.02 -14.69
N HIS A 57 -5.58 10.14 -15.44
CA HIS A 57 -5.57 10.44 -16.88
C HIS A 57 -4.93 11.78 -17.27
N ASP A 58 -4.95 12.76 -16.38
CA ASP A 58 -4.42 14.10 -16.61
C ASP A 58 -2.94 14.26 -16.21
N TYR A 59 -2.27 13.17 -15.84
CA TYR A 59 -0.89 13.15 -15.39
C TYR A 59 -0.03 12.22 -16.26
N ASP A 60 1.30 12.42 -16.25
CA ASP A 60 2.22 11.46 -16.87
C ASP A 60 2.29 10.17 -16.03
N LYS A 61 1.44 9.21 -16.39
CA LYS A 61 1.35 7.90 -15.71
C LYS A 61 2.66 7.14 -15.73
N LYS A 62 3.45 7.28 -16.79
CA LYS A 62 4.75 6.58 -16.91
C LYS A 62 5.74 7.17 -15.91
N GLU A 63 5.81 8.49 -15.81
CA GLU A 63 6.62 9.17 -14.81
C GLU A 63 6.19 8.79 -13.39
N LEU A 64 4.88 8.85 -13.08
CA LEU A 64 4.35 8.51 -11.77
C LEU A 64 4.66 7.06 -11.38
N LEU A 65 4.47 6.11 -12.31
CA LEU A 65 4.74 4.70 -12.08
C LEU A 65 6.25 4.44 -11.87
N ASN A 66 7.11 5.08 -12.67
CA ASN A 66 8.56 4.97 -12.49
C ASN A 66 8.99 5.50 -11.12
N ARG A 67 8.46 6.65 -10.70
CA ARG A 67 8.73 7.21 -9.36
C ARG A 67 8.26 6.28 -8.25
N PHE A 68 7.08 5.67 -8.39
CA PHE A 68 6.56 4.71 -7.42
C PHE A 68 7.45 3.45 -7.31
N ILE A 69 7.99 2.97 -8.44
CA ILE A 69 8.95 1.86 -8.49
C ILE A 69 10.28 2.24 -7.82
N ASP A 70 10.80 3.44 -8.09
CA ASP A 70 12.03 3.93 -7.48
C ASP A 70 11.90 4.08 -5.95
N GLU A 71 10.77 4.62 -5.48
CA GLU A 71 10.45 4.71 -4.05
C GLU A 71 10.29 3.31 -3.42
N LEU A 72 9.66 2.36 -4.13
CA LEU A 72 9.58 0.98 -3.67
C LEU A 72 10.97 0.37 -3.50
N ASN A 73 11.82 0.48 -4.51
CA ASN A 73 13.20 -0.04 -4.47
C ASN A 73 14.02 0.59 -3.33
N TYR A 74 13.87 1.91 -3.16
CA TYR A 74 14.49 2.61 -2.04
C TYR A 74 13.99 2.08 -0.69
N SER A 75 12.68 1.88 -0.56
CA SER A 75 12.06 1.41 0.68
C SER A 75 12.48 -0.02 1.06
N LEU A 76 12.57 -0.92 0.09
CA LEU A 76 13.01 -2.30 0.30
C LEU A 76 14.48 -2.36 0.76
N LYS A 77 15.33 -1.50 0.17
CA LYS A 77 16.75 -1.42 0.51
C LYS A 77 17.02 -0.75 1.85
N ASN A 78 16.36 0.38 2.13
CA ASN A 78 16.66 1.23 3.29
C ASN A 78 15.69 1.03 4.46
N LYS A 79 14.68 0.20 4.28
CA LYS A 79 13.65 -0.13 5.29
C LYS A 79 12.88 1.08 5.83
N ILE A 80 12.66 2.06 4.96
CA ILE A 80 11.86 3.25 5.22
C ILE A 80 11.32 3.86 3.92
N SER A 81 10.06 4.31 3.97
CA SER A 81 9.44 5.11 2.92
C SER A 81 8.62 6.22 3.55
N THR A 82 8.59 7.40 2.93
CA THR A 82 7.67 8.48 3.31
C THR A 82 6.25 8.25 2.81
N ASN A 83 6.08 7.41 1.77
CA ASN A 83 4.79 6.90 1.34
C ASN A 83 4.32 5.79 2.30
N PRO A 84 3.21 5.96 3.04
CA PRO A 84 2.74 4.99 4.05
C PRO A 84 2.36 3.62 3.46
N ILE A 85 1.90 3.57 2.20
CA ILE A 85 1.56 2.31 1.52
C ILE A 85 2.84 1.51 1.25
N LEU A 86 3.87 2.15 0.70
CA LEU A 86 5.17 1.51 0.51
C LEU A 86 5.85 1.15 1.84
N ASN A 87 5.74 2.01 2.86
CA ASN A 87 6.32 1.76 4.18
C ASN A 87 5.67 0.56 4.89
N SER A 88 4.36 0.35 4.69
CA SER A 88 3.65 -0.82 5.21
C SER A 88 3.93 -2.11 4.42
N PHE A 89 4.31 -2.00 3.15
CA PHE A 89 4.63 -3.14 2.28
C PHE A 89 6.07 -3.66 2.44
N GLN A 90 7.05 -2.80 2.70
CA GLN A 90 8.49 -3.11 2.55
C GLN A 90 9.12 -4.10 3.56
N TYR A 91 8.34 -4.69 4.47
CA TYR A 91 8.86 -5.47 5.60
C TYR A 91 9.54 -6.77 5.16
#